data_AF-A0A137QNX2-F1
#
_entry.id   AF-A0A137QNX2-F1
#
_cell.length_a   1.000
_cell.length_b   1.000
_cell.length_c   1.000
_cell.angle_alpha   90.00
_cell.angle_beta   90.00
_cell.angle_gamma   90.00
#
_symmetry.space_group_name_H-M   'P 1'
#
loop_
_entity.id
_entity.type
_entity.pdbx_description
1 polymer ?
#
loop_
_entity_poly.entity_id
_entity_poly.type
_entity_poly.pdbx_seq_one_letter_code
_entity_poly.pdbx_strand_id
1 'polypeptide(L)'
;MPREVTKRKQNSVIDEEAPTHPKKKVKANSSLASADSDDTTSTGDPPSKSSSSSNTLNLQDLLDFSSLEDEIAIGSRFDAIARVLMHEYQLVVGRDVVETAFEIQEMEFYLQKAVCHEDPFTHGSEEQKVSGRWYFHRAPRRSVDASRSSTSLTGYRGGTRKGMDLTIGGPVPRNLSRYFSSKSSLVSGPSLLVDKILELSGASSISELVETMWGGDTDAFNPPTSSSSSSRTSYLYLKRATATASALPKIHKSPRIGLDLSHPGTTVPNAQSSSMDYHPRVHFLPKLYRYYTRPEELIKGRPQAVYGFIHANLQFRLANRSLSGDKVFRALLAEGTGLKDALVEKYLAEFEAGEKAGFKHLRLCIGPNGKGVAGSATLYLKMMGALDAVLVFASARKSL
;
A
#
# COMPACT_ATOMS: atom_id res chain seq x y z
N MET A 1 17.69 -41.76 43.27
CA MET A 1 17.39 -40.99 42.05
C MET A 1 17.27 -39.50 42.41
N PRO A 2 18.37 -38.74 42.49
CA PRO A 2 18.31 -37.29 42.60
C PRO A 2 17.86 -36.66 41.26
N ARG A 3 17.20 -35.49 41.32
CA ARG A 3 16.90 -34.66 40.14
C ARG A 3 17.93 -33.54 40.02
N GLU A 4 18.49 -33.35 38.83
CA GLU A 4 19.38 -32.22 38.55
C GLU A 4 18.63 -30.88 38.53
N VAL A 5 19.35 -29.81 38.88
CA VAL A 5 18.90 -28.41 38.78
C VAL A 5 19.82 -27.65 37.84
N THR A 6 19.40 -27.47 36.59
CA THR A 6 20.21 -26.76 35.58
C THR A 6 20.02 -25.25 35.70
N LYS A 7 21.12 -24.51 35.95
CA LYS A 7 21.08 -23.05 36.17
C LYS A 7 20.82 -22.28 34.86
N ARG A 8 19.94 -21.28 34.91
CA ARG A 8 19.72 -20.33 33.81
C ARG A 8 20.83 -19.28 33.79
N LYS A 9 21.48 -19.06 32.63
CA LYS A 9 22.51 -18.03 32.46
C LYS A 9 21.85 -16.67 32.18
N GLN A 10 22.32 -15.62 32.85
CA GLN A 10 22.03 -14.23 32.46
C GLN A 10 22.95 -13.82 31.31
N ASN A 11 22.46 -13.02 30.36
CA ASN A 11 23.28 -12.25 29.43
C ASN A 11 23.19 -10.77 29.82
N SER A 12 24.32 -10.06 29.72
CA SER A 12 24.46 -8.66 30.11
C SER A 12 24.09 -7.68 29.01
N VAL A 13 23.82 -6.44 29.42
CA VAL A 13 23.74 -5.25 28.56
C VAL A 13 25.12 -4.95 27.96
N ILE A 14 25.14 -4.38 26.75
CA ILE A 14 26.24 -3.57 26.20
C ILE A 14 25.58 -2.35 25.56
N ASP A 15 26.16 -1.17 25.76
CA ASP A 15 25.54 0.14 25.55
C ASP A 15 25.67 0.71 24.12
N GLU A 16 25.07 1.88 23.92
CA GLU A 16 25.09 2.65 22.67
C GLU A 16 26.43 3.38 22.45
N GLU A 17 26.85 3.53 21.19
CA GLU A 17 27.67 4.67 20.75
C GLU A 17 27.06 5.32 19.49
N ALA A 18 27.04 6.65 19.46
CA ALA A 18 26.37 7.43 18.42
C ALA A 18 27.37 7.92 17.33
N PRO A 19 27.00 7.88 16.03
CA PRO A 19 27.88 8.33 14.96
C PRO A 19 27.95 9.86 14.86
N THR A 20 29.16 10.40 14.75
CA THR A 20 29.43 11.85 14.72
C THR A 20 29.34 12.47 13.32
N HIS A 21 28.94 13.75 13.23
CA HIS A 21 28.76 14.47 11.95
C HIS A 21 30.04 15.17 11.43
N PRO A 22 30.40 15.00 10.14
CA PRO A 22 31.34 15.87 9.44
C PRO A 22 30.65 16.93 8.55
N LYS A 23 30.47 18.12 9.13
CA LYS A 23 30.53 19.48 8.53
C LYS A 23 30.22 19.66 7.01
N LYS A 24 29.15 20.41 6.71
CA LYS A 24 28.89 21.03 5.39
C LYS A 24 30.07 21.91 4.92
N LYS A 25 30.35 21.93 3.62
CA LYS A 25 31.04 23.05 2.94
C LYS A 25 30.05 23.75 2.01
N VAL A 26 29.92 25.06 2.15
CA VAL A 26 29.21 25.94 1.21
C VAL A 26 30.22 26.42 0.15
N LYS A 27 29.77 26.57 -1.10
CA LYS A 27 30.47 27.38 -2.11
C LYS A 27 29.45 28.29 -2.81
N ALA A 28 29.88 29.47 -3.21
CA ALA A 28 29.01 30.58 -3.55
C ALA A 28 28.58 30.63 -5.03
N ASN A 29 27.57 31.45 -5.31
CA ASN A 29 27.10 31.81 -6.65
C ASN A 29 28.20 32.51 -7.48
N SER A 30 28.05 32.43 -8.80
CA SER A 30 28.59 33.42 -9.74
C SER A 30 27.51 33.74 -10.79
N SER A 31 26.97 34.95 -10.75
CA SER A 31 25.99 35.47 -11.71
C SER A 31 26.69 36.16 -12.88
N LEU A 32 26.13 36.04 -14.08
CA LEU A 32 26.36 36.93 -15.23
C LEU A 32 25.07 36.96 -16.08
N ALA A 33 24.85 38.05 -16.82
CA ALA A 33 23.56 38.39 -17.43
C ALA A 33 23.71 39.11 -18.77
N SER A 34 22.56 39.28 -19.46
CA SER A 34 22.31 40.05 -20.71
C SER A 34 23.05 39.56 -21.98
N ALA A 35 22.58 39.84 -23.20
CA ALA A 35 21.49 40.74 -23.62
C ALA A 35 20.70 40.22 -24.85
N ASP A 36 19.48 40.76 -24.98
CA ASP A 36 18.72 41.19 -26.17
C ASP A 36 18.77 40.44 -27.52
N SER A 37 17.58 40.19 -28.07
CA SER A 37 17.12 40.86 -29.32
C SER A 37 15.60 40.72 -29.51
N ASP A 38 14.95 41.77 -30.03
CA ASP A 38 13.51 41.83 -30.35
C ASP A 38 13.13 41.02 -31.61
N ASP A 39 11.86 40.60 -31.70
CA ASP A 39 10.99 40.96 -32.84
C ASP A 39 9.50 40.99 -32.42
N THR A 40 8.64 41.62 -33.23
CA THR A 40 7.24 41.97 -32.92
C THR A 40 6.27 41.48 -34.02
N THR A 41 4.95 41.58 -33.78
CA THR A 41 3.81 41.30 -34.71
C THR A 41 3.39 39.83 -34.85
N SER A 42 2.11 39.47 -35.09
CA SER A 42 0.83 40.15 -34.84
C SER A 42 -0.35 39.16 -34.93
N THR A 43 -1.42 39.41 -34.16
CA THR A 43 -2.85 39.02 -34.39
C THR A 43 -3.20 37.60 -34.86
N GLY A 44 -3.96 36.86 -34.04
CA GLY A 44 -4.66 35.65 -34.49
C GLY A 44 -5.44 34.87 -33.41
N ASP A 45 -6.59 35.36 -32.94
CA ASP A 45 -7.57 34.53 -32.23
C ASP A 45 -8.15 33.48 -33.18
N PRO A 46 -8.14 32.17 -32.83
CA PRO A 46 -9.35 31.56 -32.23
C PRO A 46 -9.06 30.31 -31.34
N PRO A 47 -10.07 29.57 -30.86
CA PRO A 47 -11.37 29.99 -30.35
C PRO A 47 -11.58 29.60 -28.86
N SER A 48 -12.69 30.06 -28.29
CA SER A 48 -13.38 29.55 -27.09
C SER A 48 -12.72 28.39 -26.31
N LYS A 49 -12.28 28.66 -25.08
CA LYS A 49 -11.96 27.64 -24.07
C LYS A 49 -13.13 26.65 -23.94
N SER A 50 -12.93 25.41 -24.36
CA SER A 50 -13.87 24.34 -24.03
C SER A 50 -13.90 24.20 -22.51
N SER A 51 -15.09 24.32 -21.93
CA SER A 51 -15.28 24.11 -20.50
C SER A 51 -15.08 22.62 -20.22
N SER A 52 -13.85 22.22 -19.90
CA SER A 52 -13.54 20.89 -19.40
C SER A 52 -14.24 20.73 -18.05
N SER A 53 -15.49 20.28 -18.09
CA SER A 53 -16.25 19.85 -16.91
C SER A 53 -15.50 18.68 -16.30
N SER A 54 -14.64 18.99 -15.33
CA SER A 54 -13.88 17.99 -14.60
C SER A 54 -14.87 17.14 -13.82
N ASN A 55 -15.22 15.98 -14.39
CA ASN A 55 -16.04 14.97 -13.73
C ASN A 55 -15.25 14.43 -12.55
N THR A 56 -15.30 15.16 -11.43
CA THR A 56 -14.62 14.78 -10.21
C THR A 56 -15.26 13.52 -9.67
N LEU A 57 -14.56 12.41 -9.80
CA LEU A 57 -15.03 11.11 -9.31
C LEU A 57 -15.33 11.22 -7.82
N ASN A 58 -16.59 11.06 -7.45
CA ASN A 58 -17.01 11.00 -6.07
C ASN A 58 -16.44 9.72 -5.44
N LEU A 59 -15.67 9.85 -4.36
CA LEU A 59 -15.03 8.71 -3.71
C LEU A 59 -16.06 7.68 -3.24
N GLN A 60 -17.25 8.10 -2.79
CA GLN A 60 -18.32 7.20 -2.33
C GLN A 60 -18.77 6.27 -3.46
N ASP A 61 -18.93 6.80 -4.68
CA ASP A 61 -19.29 6.02 -5.88
C ASP A 61 -18.10 5.19 -6.43
N LEU A 62 -16.88 5.41 -5.91
CA LEU A 62 -15.71 4.57 -6.17
C LEU A 62 -15.57 3.39 -5.19
N LEU A 63 -16.15 3.45 -3.98
CA LEU A 63 -16.04 2.34 -3.02
C LEU A 63 -17.03 1.20 -3.27
N ASP A 64 -17.99 1.38 -4.18
CA ASP A 64 -18.90 0.32 -4.63
C ASP A 64 -18.28 -0.52 -5.76
N PHE A 65 -18.23 -1.84 -5.52
CA PHE A 65 -17.73 -2.86 -6.46
C PHE A 65 -18.85 -3.81 -6.90
N SER A 66 -20.11 -3.54 -6.55
CA SER A 66 -21.28 -4.37 -6.90
C SER A 66 -21.32 -4.71 -8.39
N SER A 67 -21.19 -3.70 -9.24
CA SER A 67 -21.30 -3.73 -10.71
C SER A 67 -20.02 -4.11 -11.48
N LEU A 68 -18.93 -4.44 -10.79
CA LEU A 68 -17.70 -4.93 -11.45
C LEU A 68 -17.74 -6.46 -11.56
N GLU A 69 -17.28 -7.03 -12.68
CA GLU A 69 -17.38 -8.48 -12.94
C GLU A 69 -16.04 -9.17 -13.23
N ASP A 70 -14.96 -8.40 -13.41
CA ASP A 70 -13.64 -8.92 -13.77
C ASP A 70 -12.49 -8.21 -13.04
N GLU A 71 -11.30 -8.83 -13.05
CA GLU A 71 -10.13 -8.32 -12.33
C GLU A 71 -9.52 -7.05 -12.95
N ILE A 72 -9.68 -6.80 -14.25
CA ILE A 72 -9.17 -5.61 -14.94
C ILE A 72 -10.00 -4.39 -14.54
N ALA A 73 -11.33 -4.53 -14.51
CA ALA A 73 -12.23 -3.50 -14.00
C ALA A 73 -11.98 -3.21 -12.50
N ILE A 74 -11.73 -4.23 -11.69
CA ILE A 74 -11.39 -4.09 -10.26
C ILE A 74 -10.03 -3.39 -10.08
N GLY A 75 -8.99 -3.78 -10.83
CA GLY A 75 -7.69 -3.12 -10.81
C GLY A 75 -7.77 -1.65 -11.23
N SER A 76 -8.57 -1.34 -12.26
CA SER A 76 -8.85 0.03 -12.71
C SER A 76 -9.60 0.84 -11.65
N ARG A 77 -10.47 0.19 -10.86
CA ARG A 77 -11.15 0.82 -9.72
C ARG A 77 -10.18 1.09 -8.57
N PHE A 78 -9.25 0.19 -8.26
CA PHE A 78 -8.18 0.43 -7.29
C PHE A 78 -7.29 1.62 -7.71
N ASP A 79 -6.90 1.70 -9.00
CA ASP A 79 -6.18 2.85 -9.55
C ASP A 79 -6.96 4.16 -9.37
N ALA A 80 -8.27 4.15 -9.63
CA ALA A 80 -9.12 5.32 -9.45
C ALA A 80 -9.27 5.75 -7.98
N ILE A 81 -9.47 4.79 -7.06
CA ILE A 81 -9.57 5.04 -5.61
C ILE A 81 -8.24 5.60 -5.08
N ALA A 82 -7.11 4.98 -5.42
CA ALA A 82 -5.80 5.43 -4.97
C ALA A 82 -5.52 6.86 -5.46
N ARG A 83 -5.81 7.15 -6.73
CA ARG A 83 -5.69 8.50 -7.30
C ARG A 83 -6.54 9.55 -6.55
N VAL A 84 -7.77 9.21 -6.18
CA VAL A 84 -8.65 10.13 -5.43
C VAL A 84 -8.19 10.27 -3.99
N LEU A 85 -7.92 9.18 -3.27
CA LEU A 85 -7.52 9.21 -1.86
C LEU A 85 -6.16 9.91 -1.64
N MET A 86 -5.17 9.66 -2.48
CA MET A 86 -3.80 10.19 -2.29
C MET A 86 -3.63 11.64 -2.75
N HIS A 87 -4.47 12.12 -3.68
CA HIS A 87 -4.32 13.46 -4.26
C HIS A 87 -5.47 14.43 -3.94
N GLU A 88 -6.66 13.92 -3.65
CA GLU A 88 -7.87 14.74 -3.46
C GLU A 88 -8.43 14.65 -2.03
N TYR A 89 -7.89 13.81 -1.15
CA TYR A 89 -8.38 13.63 0.22
C TYR A 89 -7.26 13.68 1.27
N GLN A 90 -7.65 14.05 2.48
CA GLN A 90 -6.84 13.98 3.70
C GLN A 90 -7.61 13.17 4.75
N LEU A 91 -6.88 12.41 5.58
CA LEU A 91 -7.43 11.81 6.78
C LEU A 91 -7.41 12.86 7.90
N VAL A 92 -8.54 13.15 8.53
CA VAL A 92 -8.64 14.15 9.59
C VAL A 92 -9.09 13.53 10.89
N VAL A 93 -8.17 13.52 11.86
CA VAL A 93 -8.48 13.27 13.27
C VAL A 93 -8.83 14.62 13.89
N GLY A 94 -9.96 14.71 14.57
CA GLY A 94 -10.29 15.90 15.34
C GLY A 94 -10.75 15.55 16.75
N ARG A 95 -10.49 16.49 17.66
CA ARG A 95 -10.87 16.43 19.06
C ARG A 95 -11.38 17.80 19.49
N ASP A 96 -12.58 17.84 20.03
CA ASP A 96 -13.26 19.08 20.40
C ASP A 96 -13.23 20.08 19.21
N VAL A 97 -12.54 21.22 19.34
CA VAL A 97 -12.38 22.25 18.27
C VAL A 97 -11.06 22.15 17.48
N VAL A 98 -10.23 21.14 17.73
CA VAL A 98 -8.89 21.01 17.13
C VAL A 98 -8.86 19.85 16.14
N GLU A 99 -8.50 20.14 14.89
CA GLU A 99 -8.29 19.13 13.85
C GLU A 99 -6.81 18.97 13.48
N THR A 100 -6.41 17.75 13.12
CA THR A 100 -5.11 17.44 12.50
C THR A 100 -5.34 16.66 11.20
N ALA A 101 -4.82 17.20 10.10
CA ALA A 101 -5.01 16.64 8.76
C ALA A 101 -3.73 15.97 8.22
N PHE A 102 -3.88 14.73 7.74
CA PHE A 102 -2.81 13.88 7.22
C PHE A 102 -2.97 13.61 5.72
N GLU A 103 -1.85 13.63 4.99
CA GLU A 103 -1.76 13.16 3.61
C GLU A 103 -1.65 11.62 3.57
N ILE A 104 -2.39 10.96 2.67
CA ILE A 104 -2.33 9.51 2.50
C ILE A 104 -1.21 9.17 1.50
N GLN A 105 -0.07 8.68 2.01
CA GLN A 105 1.12 8.40 1.19
C GLN A 105 1.37 6.92 0.86
N GLU A 106 0.69 5.99 1.55
CA GLU A 106 0.74 4.54 1.29
C GLU A 106 -0.62 3.91 1.60
N MET A 107 -1.07 2.94 0.79
CA MET A 107 -2.23 2.09 1.07
C MET A 107 -2.07 0.70 0.43
N GLU A 108 -2.85 -0.27 0.91
CA GLU A 108 -2.96 -1.61 0.33
C GLU A 108 -4.44 -1.99 0.16
N PHE A 109 -4.79 -2.59 -0.98
CA PHE A 109 -6.14 -3.10 -1.23
C PHE A 109 -6.27 -4.58 -0.84
N TYR A 110 -7.41 -4.92 -0.24
CA TYR A 110 -7.85 -6.26 0.09
C TYR A 110 -9.36 -6.32 -0.21
N LEU A 111 -9.79 -7.22 -1.10
CA LEU A 111 -11.18 -7.31 -1.55
C LEU A 111 -11.60 -8.78 -1.66
N GLN A 112 -12.64 -9.20 -0.94
CA GLN A 112 -13.23 -10.52 -1.10
C GLN A 112 -14.57 -10.38 -1.85
N LYS A 113 -14.54 -10.53 -3.17
CA LYS A 113 -15.72 -10.53 -4.04
C LYS A 113 -15.80 -11.86 -4.78
N ALA A 114 -16.87 -12.61 -4.53
CA ALA A 114 -17.10 -13.93 -5.12
C ALA A 114 -17.06 -13.89 -6.67
N VAL A 115 -16.77 -15.05 -7.26
CA VAL A 115 -16.63 -15.29 -8.71
C VAL A 115 -15.41 -14.62 -9.36
N CYS A 116 -15.17 -13.33 -9.12
CA CYS A 116 -14.20 -12.53 -9.89
C CYS A 116 -12.93 -12.10 -9.14
N HIS A 117 -12.96 -12.01 -7.80
CA HIS A 117 -11.82 -11.51 -7.00
C HIS A 117 -11.91 -11.99 -5.54
N GLU A 118 -11.74 -13.29 -5.31
CA GLU A 118 -11.78 -13.87 -3.96
C GLU A 118 -10.39 -13.82 -3.29
N ASP A 119 -10.05 -12.67 -2.70
CA ASP A 119 -8.82 -12.52 -1.90
C ASP A 119 -9.01 -13.03 -0.46
N PRO A 120 -8.35 -14.12 -0.04
CA PRO A 120 -8.50 -14.67 1.31
C PRO A 120 -7.63 -13.98 2.35
N PHE A 121 -6.92 -12.90 2.00
CA PHE A 121 -6.10 -12.12 2.93
C PHE A 121 -6.85 -10.93 3.54
N THR A 122 -8.11 -10.69 3.16
CA THR A 122 -9.05 -9.85 3.92
C THR A 122 -9.30 -10.40 5.33
N HIS A 123 -9.64 -9.54 6.30
CA HIS A 123 -10.07 -10.01 7.63
C HIS A 123 -11.45 -10.70 7.63
N GLY A 124 -12.28 -10.46 6.61
CA GLY A 124 -13.56 -11.15 6.41
C GLY A 124 -14.61 -10.84 7.47
N SER A 125 -14.55 -9.67 8.10
CA SER A 125 -15.45 -9.29 9.20
C SER A 125 -16.85 -8.90 8.70
N GLU A 126 -17.84 -8.93 9.58
CA GLU A 126 -19.20 -8.45 9.25
C GLU A 126 -19.20 -6.93 9.01
N GLU A 127 -18.38 -6.19 9.74
CA GLU A 127 -18.22 -4.74 9.60
C GLU A 127 -17.61 -4.34 8.26
N GLN A 128 -16.73 -5.18 7.68
CA GLN A 128 -16.15 -4.96 6.36
C GLN A 128 -17.18 -5.08 5.22
N LYS A 129 -18.39 -5.60 5.46
CA LYS A 129 -19.46 -5.66 4.44
C LYS A 129 -20.14 -4.32 4.17
N VAL A 130 -20.01 -3.34 5.08
CA VAL A 130 -20.61 -2.01 4.91
C VAL A 130 -19.51 -1.04 4.48
N SER A 131 -19.59 -0.55 3.24
CA SER A 131 -18.57 0.32 2.66
C SER A 131 -18.60 1.74 3.24
N GLY A 132 -17.45 2.43 3.17
CA GLY A 132 -17.28 3.82 3.62
C GLY A 132 -17.14 3.96 5.13
N ARG A 133 -16.60 2.95 5.82
CA ARG A 133 -16.39 2.95 7.26
C ARG A 133 -14.94 2.65 7.66
N TRP A 134 -14.58 3.08 8.85
CA TRP A 134 -13.34 2.70 9.52
C TRP A 134 -13.49 1.31 10.18
N TYR A 135 -12.68 0.36 9.73
CA TYR A 135 -12.55 -0.94 10.39
C TYR A 135 -11.21 -1.03 11.11
N PHE A 136 -11.22 -1.19 12.43
CA PHE A 136 -10.02 -1.46 13.22
C PHE A 136 -9.78 -2.97 13.35
N HIS A 137 -8.54 -3.40 13.18
CA HIS A 137 -8.15 -4.82 13.24
C HIS A 137 -8.65 -5.52 14.51
N ARG A 138 -9.55 -6.50 14.37
CA ARG A 138 -10.03 -7.36 15.46
C ARG A 138 -9.16 -8.60 15.69
N ALA A 139 -9.20 -9.15 16.90
CA ALA A 139 -8.50 -10.39 17.25
C ALA A 139 -9.03 -11.60 16.45
N PRO A 140 -8.19 -12.58 16.08
CA PRO A 140 -8.66 -13.73 15.31
C PRO A 140 -9.40 -14.71 16.24
N ARG A 141 -10.71 -14.89 16.06
CA ARG A 141 -11.40 -16.03 16.67
C ARG A 141 -11.01 -17.30 15.92
N ARG A 142 -10.86 -18.43 16.64
CA ARG A 142 -10.78 -19.74 16.01
C ARG A 142 -12.15 -20.06 15.40
N SER A 143 -12.24 -19.94 14.08
CA SER A 143 -13.32 -20.54 13.30
C SER A 143 -13.12 -22.06 13.19
N VAL A 144 -14.20 -22.79 12.94
CA VAL A 144 -14.13 -24.21 12.54
C VAL A 144 -13.68 -24.33 11.09
N ASP A 145 -13.98 -23.32 10.26
CA ASP A 145 -13.50 -23.18 8.89
C ASP A 145 -12.19 -22.38 8.87
N ALA A 146 -11.08 -23.02 8.50
CA ALA A 146 -9.77 -22.41 8.42
C ALA A 146 -9.63 -21.34 7.31
N SER A 147 -10.57 -21.27 6.36
CA SER A 147 -10.60 -20.26 5.29
C SER A 147 -11.32 -18.97 5.68
N ARG A 148 -12.09 -18.95 6.78
CA ARG A 148 -12.96 -17.81 7.17
C ARG A 148 -12.80 -17.44 8.64
N SER A 149 -12.20 -16.29 8.92
CA SER A 149 -12.04 -15.79 10.30
C SER A 149 -13.24 -14.95 10.74
N SER A 150 -14.18 -15.55 11.47
CA SER A 150 -15.26 -14.81 12.13
C SER A 150 -14.68 -13.93 13.25
N THR A 151 -14.52 -12.63 12.96
CA THR A 151 -13.80 -11.67 13.83
C THR A 151 -14.71 -10.66 14.53
N SER A 152 -15.91 -10.39 14.02
CA SER A 152 -16.84 -9.35 14.49
C SER A 152 -17.21 -9.44 15.99
N LEU A 153 -17.20 -10.64 16.57
CA LEU A 153 -17.46 -10.89 18.00
C LEU A 153 -16.19 -10.96 18.85
N THR A 154 -15.15 -10.17 18.54
CA THR A 154 -13.89 -10.13 19.30
C THR A 154 -13.38 -8.72 19.55
N GLY A 155 -12.61 -8.55 20.63
CA GLY A 155 -11.96 -7.28 20.94
C GLY A 155 -10.94 -6.84 19.88
N TYR A 156 -10.72 -5.53 19.80
CA TYR A 156 -9.70 -4.95 18.93
C TYR A 156 -8.29 -5.43 19.32
N ARG A 157 -7.37 -5.47 18.35
CA ARG A 157 -5.97 -5.83 18.62
C ARG A 157 -5.26 -4.72 19.37
N GLY A 158 -4.32 -5.10 20.23
CA GLY A 158 -3.38 -4.20 20.90
C GLY A 158 -1.95 -4.32 20.36
N GLY A 159 -1.05 -3.48 20.90
CA GLY A 159 0.39 -3.51 20.60
C GLY A 159 0.69 -3.30 19.11
N THR A 160 1.71 -3.99 18.60
CA THR A 160 2.20 -3.88 17.20
C THR A 160 1.28 -4.53 16.16
N ARG A 161 0.15 -5.10 16.57
CA ARG A 161 -0.82 -5.78 15.68
C ARG A 161 -2.07 -4.93 15.38
N LYS A 162 -2.11 -3.69 15.86
CA LYS A 162 -3.12 -2.69 15.49
C LYS A 162 -3.06 -2.37 14.00
N GLY A 163 -4.19 -1.92 13.47
CA GLY A 163 -4.34 -1.40 12.12
C GLY A 163 -5.76 -0.90 11.89
N MET A 164 -5.93 -0.13 10.82
CA MET A 164 -7.18 0.54 10.45
C MET A 164 -7.31 0.52 8.94
N ASP A 165 -8.44 0.01 8.46
CA ASP A 165 -8.79 -0.11 7.05
C ASP A 165 -9.99 0.82 6.73
N LEU A 166 -10.10 1.25 5.47
CA LEU A 166 -11.33 1.82 4.91
C LEU A 166 -12.11 0.72 4.20
N THR A 167 -13.38 0.53 4.52
CA THR A 167 -14.20 -0.56 3.96
C THR A 167 -14.70 -0.26 2.55
N ILE A 168 -14.60 -1.25 1.65
CA ILE A 168 -15.00 -1.19 0.24
C ILE A 168 -15.79 -2.43 -0.15
N GLY A 169 -16.58 -2.35 -1.23
CA GLY A 169 -17.17 -3.53 -1.89
C GLY A 169 -18.65 -3.42 -2.22
N GLY A 170 -19.35 -2.45 -1.62
CA GLY A 170 -20.79 -2.21 -1.80
C GLY A 170 -21.14 -0.72 -1.72
N PRO A 171 -22.42 -0.33 -1.83
CA PRO A 171 -22.82 1.07 -1.79
C PRO A 171 -22.56 1.74 -0.43
N VAL A 172 -22.12 2.99 -0.48
CA VAL A 172 -21.83 3.81 0.71
C VAL A 172 -23.09 4.60 1.14
N PRO A 173 -23.45 4.62 2.45
CA PRO A 173 -24.48 5.52 2.97
C PRO A 173 -24.07 6.99 2.75
N ARG A 174 -24.95 7.81 2.17
CA ARG A 174 -24.57 9.15 1.68
C ARG A 174 -24.82 10.28 2.68
N ASN A 175 -23.72 10.83 3.19
CA ASN A 175 -23.60 12.15 3.83
C ASN A 175 -22.32 12.86 3.31
N LEU A 176 -22.24 14.20 3.34
CA LEU A 176 -21.10 14.98 2.81
C LEU A 176 -20.93 16.36 3.50
N SER A 177 -19.68 16.79 3.76
CA SER A 177 -19.31 18.17 4.16
C SER A 177 -17.79 18.45 3.93
N ARG A 178 -17.27 19.66 4.23
CA ARG A 178 -15.98 20.23 3.72
C ARG A 178 -15.25 21.19 4.70
N TYR A 179 -13.93 21.41 4.47
CA TYR A 179 -13.08 22.62 4.75
C TYR A 179 -11.81 22.52 5.65
N PHE A 180 -10.60 22.67 5.06
CA PHE A 180 -9.28 22.98 5.70
C PHE A 180 -8.62 21.88 6.60
N SER A 181 -7.43 22.05 7.22
CA SER A 181 -6.03 22.27 6.71
C SER A 181 -5.08 22.29 7.95
N SER A 182 -3.79 21.89 8.00
CA SER A 182 -2.85 21.16 7.12
C SER A 182 -1.55 20.80 7.90
N LYS A 183 -0.67 19.96 7.33
CA LYS A 183 0.73 19.63 7.75
C LYS A 183 0.95 18.94 9.12
N SER A 184 1.57 17.74 9.07
CA SER A 184 2.21 17.06 10.21
C SER A 184 3.48 16.31 9.78
N SER A 185 4.15 15.66 10.73
CA SER A 185 5.21 14.67 10.48
C SER A 185 4.66 13.36 9.84
N LEU A 186 5.56 12.59 9.21
CA LEU A 186 5.27 11.27 8.64
C LEU A 186 4.92 10.25 9.73
N VAL A 187 3.86 9.48 9.50
CA VAL A 187 3.47 8.33 10.35
C VAL A 187 3.46 7.06 9.49
N SER A 188 4.52 6.26 9.60
CA SER A 188 4.74 5.09 8.72
C SER A 188 4.23 3.77 9.33
N GLY A 189 3.02 3.37 8.94
CA GLY A 189 2.51 2.00 9.09
C GLY A 189 1.31 1.85 10.03
N PRO A 190 0.50 0.79 9.86
CA PRO A 190 -0.88 0.73 10.37
C PRO A 190 -0.99 0.78 11.90
N SER A 191 -0.07 0.16 12.65
CA SER A 191 -0.10 0.28 14.11
C SER A 191 0.18 1.72 14.57
N LEU A 192 1.19 2.38 13.99
CA LEU A 192 1.61 3.72 14.40
C LEU A 192 0.58 4.78 13.99
N LEU A 193 -0.14 4.56 12.88
CA LEU A 193 -1.31 5.37 12.52
C LEU A 193 -2.39 5.28 13.61
N VAL A 194 -2.74 4.06 14.06
CA VAL A 194 -3.70 3.88 15.15
C VAL A 194 -3.19 4.48 16.47
N ASP A 195 -1.90 4.30 16.81
CA ASP A 195 -1.30 4.94 18.00
C ASP A 195 -1.43 6.47 17.93
N LYS A 196 -1.24 7.10 16.75
CA LYS A 196 -1.38 8.55 16.58
C LYS A 196 -2.84 9.03 16.62
N ILE A 197 -3.79 8.25 16.10
CA ILE A 197 -5.23 8.55 16.18
C ILE A 197 -5.70 8.51 17.64
N LEU A 198 -5.24 7.53 18.42
CA LEU A 198 -5.50 7.43 19.86
C LEU A 198 -4.91 8.61 20.61
N GLU A 199 -3.64 8.95 20.36
CA GLU A 199 -2.94 10.10 20.95
C GLU A 199 -3.69 11.42 20.73
N LEU A 200 -4.05 11.73 19.47
CA LEU A 200 -4.75 12.96 19.11
C LEU A 200 -6.20 13.02 19.64
N SER A 201 -6.88 11.88 19.71
CA SER A 201 -8.20 11.79 20.36
C SER A 201 -8.11 11.91 21.88
N GLY A 202 -6.98 11.56 22.48
CA GLY A 202 -6.83 11.36 23.93
C GLY A 202 -7.44 10.06 24.44
N ALA A 203 -7.66 9.06 23.57
CA ALA A 203 -8.21 7.77 23.94
C ALA A 203 -7.11 6.79 24.37
N SER A 204 -7.34 6.05 25.45
CA SER A 204 -6.44 5.00 25.94
C SER A 204 -6.49 3.71 25.09
N SER A 205 -7.60 3.48 24.37
CA SER A 205 -7.83 2.25 23.61
C SER A 205 -8.78 2.44 22.43
N ILE A 206 -8.76 1.49 21.48
CA ILE A 206 -9.67 1.48 20.33
C ILE A 206 -11.13 1.28 20.78
N SER A 207 -11.38 0.51 21.85
CA SER A 207 -12.72 0.38 22.44
C SER A 207 -13.22 1.73 22.94
N GLU A 208 -12.45 2.43 23.77
CA GLU A 208 -12.84 3.76 24.27
C GLU A 208 -13.09 4.75 23.12
N LEU A 209 -12.22 4.77 22.10
CA LEU A 209 -12.37 5.62 20.92
C LEU A 209 -13.68 5.34 20.18
N VAL A 210 -13.92 4.10 19.78
CA VAL A 210 -15.05 3.73 18.91
C VAL A 210 -16.36 3.66 19.69
N GLU A 211 -16.36 3.02 20.86
CA GLU A 211 -17.57 2.66 21.60
C GLU A 211 -18.02 3.82 22.51
N THR A 212 -17.09 4.59 23.09
CA THR A 212 -17.41 5.71 23.99
C THR A 212 -17.31 7.06 23.29
N MET A 213 -16.17 7.42 22.70
CA MET A 213 -15.95 8.77 22.15
C MET A 213 -16.70 9.02 20.84
N TRP A 214 -16.83 7.99 20.00
CA TRP A 214 -17.55 8.06 18.72
C TRP A 214 -18.99 7.54 18.80
N GLY A 215 -19.39 6.89 19.91
CA GLY A 215 -20.74 6.33 20.09
C GLY A 215 -21.09 5.22 19.09
N GLY A 216 -20.09 4.49 18.58
CA GLY A 216 -20.22 3.45 17.56
C GLY A 216 -20.23 3.94 16.11
N ASP A 217 -20.30 5.25 15.86
CA ASP A 217 -20.24 5.77 14.49
C ASP A 217 -18.81 5.70 13.93
N THR A 218 -18.69 4.97 12.82
CA THR A 218 -17.45 4.64 12.12
C THR A 218 -17.48 5.10 10.66
N ASP A 219 -18.48 5.91 10.27
CA ASP A 219 -18.61 6.47 8.92
C ASP A 219 -17.42 7.38 8.57
N ALA A 220 -16.77 7.09 7.44
CA ALA A 220 -15.61 7.84 6.98
C ALA A 220 -15.96 9.19 6.35
N PHE A 221 -17.24 9.53 6.17
CA PHE A 221 -17.71 10.73 5.46
C PHE A 221 -18.55 11.68 6.32
N ASN A 222 -18.76 11.38 7.60
CA ASN A 222 -19.45 12.24 8.58
C ASN A 222 -18.45 13.11 9.38
N PRO A 223 -18.12 14.35 8.95
CA PRO A 223 -17.54 15.33 9.87
C PRO A 223 -18.58 15.76 10.92
N PRO A 224 -18.13 16.28 12.08
CA PRO A 224 -19.05 16.85 13.07
C PRO A 224 -19.80 18.03 12.46
N THR A 225 -21.14 18.02 12.57
CA THR A 225 -21.96 19.18 12.20
C THR A 225 -22.25 20.01 13.43
N SER A 226 -22.20 21.34 13.32
CA SER A 226 -22.43 22.26 14.44
C SER A 226 -23.85 22.19 15.02
N SER A 227 -24.76 21.44 14.37
CA SER A 227 -26.16 21.23 14.74
C SER A 227 -26.46 19.80 15.25
N SER A 228 -25.55 18.84 15.14
CA SER A 228 -25.73 17.48 15.68
C SER A 228 -25.35 17.43 17.16
N SER A 229 -26.29 17.80 18.03
CA SER A 229 -26.09 17.94 19.48
C SER A 229 -26.03 16.60 20.23
N SER A 230 -24.90 15.89 20.16
CA SER A 230 -24.65 14.68 20.97
C SER A 230 -23.15 14.40 21.21
N SER A 231 -22.61 14.97 22.30
CA SER A 231 -21.45 14.55 23.14
C SER A 231 -20.13 14.01 22.54
N ARG A 232 -19.94 13.92 21.22
CA ARG A 232 -18.71 13.36 20.62
C ARG A 232 -17.53 14.32 20.74
N THR A 233 -16.58 13.98 21.62
CA THR A 233 -15.34 14.74 21.86
C THR A 233 -14.20 14.37 20.90
N SER A 234 -14.33 13.29 20.12
CA SER A 234 -13.41 12.89 19.04
C SER A 234 -14.17 12.44 17.79
N TYR A 235 -13.55 12.60 16.62
CA TYR A 235 -14.06 12.21 15.31
C TYR A 235 -12.91 11.91 14.33
N LEU A 236 -13.18 11.04 13.34
CA LEU A 236 -12.26 10.69 12.26
C LEU A 236 -12.99 10.62 10.93
N TYR A 237 -12.55 11.39 9.92
CA TYR A 237 -13.19 11.39 8.61
C TYR A 237 -12.22 11.66 7.45
N LEU A 238 -12.67 11.32 6.24
CA LEU A 238 -12.03 11.63 4.96
C LEU A 238 -12.50 12.99 4.47
N LYS A 239 -11.56 13.92 4.39
CA LYS A 239 -11.83 15.31 4.04
C LYS A 239 -11.30 15.60 2.64
N ARG A 240 -12.19 16.00 1.72
CA ARG A 240 -11.77 16.34 0.36
C ARG A 240 -10.95 17.64 0.38
N ALA A 241 -9.68 17.54 -0.01
CA ALA A 241 -8.77 18.67 -0.08
C ALA A 241 -9.08 19.55 -1.31
N THR A 242 -8.93 20.86 -1.17
CA THR A 242 -8.84 21.76 -2.32
C THR A 242 -7.50 21.56 -3.01
N ALA A 243 -7.49 21.25 -4.31
CA ALA A 243 -6.27 21.04 -5.07
C ALA A 243 -5.40 22.32 -5.08
N THR A 244 -4.22 22.25 -4.46
CA THR A 244 -3.30 23.39 -4.26
C THR A 244 -1.90 23.16 -4.85
N ALA A 245 -1.60 21.95 -5.32
CA ALA A 245 -0.30 21.60 -5.89
C ALA A 245 -0.27 21.84 -7.40
N SER A 246 0.78 22.48 -7.91
CA SER A 246 1.00 22.71 -9.35
C SER A 246 1.28 21.42 -10.14
N ALA A 247 1.66 20.34 -9.45
CA ALA A 247 1.81 19.00 -10.00
C ALA A 247 1.43 18.00 -8.90
N LEU A 248 0.68 16.95 -9.25
CA LEU A 248 0.36 15.87 -8.34
C LEU A 248 1.55 14.89 -8.27
N PRO A 249 1.84 14.28 -7.11
CA PRO A 249 2.83 13.21 -7.01
C PRO A 249 2.56 12.06 -7.98
N LYS A 250 3.62 11.34 -8.36
CA LYS A 250 3.45 10.08 -9.08
C LYS A 250 2.99 9.01 -8.09
N ILE A 251 1.92 8.29 -8.41
CA ILE A 251 1.54 7.08 -7.67
C ILE A 251 2.31 5.90 -8.27
N HIS A 252 3.05 5.22 -7.41
CA HIS A 252 3.77 3.99 -7.70
C HIS A 252 2.98 2.79 -7.16
N LYS A 253 3.14 1.61 -7.78
CA LYS A 253 2.45 0.37 -7.39
C LYS A 253 3.45 -0.75 -7.11
N SER A 254 3.15 -1.60 -6.14
CA SER A 254 3.93 -2.80 -5.80
C SER A 254 3.05 -3.96 -5.32
N PRO A 255 3.61 -5.17 -5.20
CA PRO A 255 3.09 -6.20 -4.31
C PRO A 255 2.88 -5.69 -2.88
N ARG A 256 1.96 -6.35 -2.18
CA ARG A 256 1.69 -6.13 -0.75
C ARG A 256 2.80 -6.68 0.14
N ILE A 257 2.93 -6.12 1.34
CA ILE A 257 3.90 -6.53 2.35
C ILE A 257 3.30 -7.69 3.19
N GLY A 258 4.14 -8.67 3.56
CA GLY A 258 3.72 -9.77 4.45
C GLY A 258 3.05 -10.96 3.75
N LEU A 259 2.86 -10.89 2.42
CA LEU A 259 2.60 -12.08 1.60
C LEU A 259 3.92 -12.77 1.21
N ASP A 260 3.87 -14.09 1.16
CA ASP A 260 4.98 -14.99 0.82
C ASP A 260 4.41 -16.33 0.31
N LEU A 261 5.24 -17.23 -0.22
CA LEU A 261 4.82 -18.56 -0.70
C LEU A 261 5.07 -19.71 0.30
N SER A 262 5.49 -19.41 1.53
CA SER A 262 6.00 -20.38 2.52
C SER A 262 4.92 -21.14 3.30
N HIS A 263 3.66 -20.73 3.20
CA HIS A 263 2.54 -21.41 3.85
C HIS A 263 2.43 -22.88 3.37
N PRO A 264 2.30 -23.88 4.27
CA PRO A 264 2.37 -25.30 3.90
C PRO A 264 1.36 -25.77 2.84
N GLY A 265 0.19 -25.14 2.76
CA GLY A 265 -0.81 -25.43 1.71
C GLY A 265 -0.46 -24.86 0.32
N THR A 266 0.59 -24.05 0.21
CA THR A 266 1.03 -23.49 -1.08
C THR A 266 1.69 -24.59 -1.90
N THR A 267 1.06 -24.96 -3.01
CA THR A 267 1.58 -25.91 -3.98
C THR A 267 2.25 -25.17 -5.16
N VAL A 268 3.13 -25.88 -5.86
CA VAL A 268 3.74 -25.39 -7.09
C VAL A 268 2.71 -25.51 -8.21
N PRO A 269 2.46 -24.45 -9.03
CA PRO A 269 1.67 -24.57 -10.24
C PRO A 269 2.14 -25.76 -11.09
N ASN A 270 1.23 -26.69 -11.40
CA ASN A 270 1.51 -27.70 -12.42
C ASN A 270 1.19 -27.12 -13.81
N ALA A 271 1.77 -27.70 -14.86
CA ALA A 271 1.72 -27.13 -16.21
C ALA A 271 0.42 -27.45 -16.98
N GLN A 272 -0.56 -28.08 -16.32
CA GLN A 272 -1.89 -28.41 -16.83
C GLN A 272 -3.01 -27.68 -16.07
N SER A 273 -2.75 -27.19 -14.86
CA SER A 273 -3.76 -26.56 -14.00
C SER A 273 -4.19 -25.19 -14.48
N SER A 274 -5.48 -24.91 -14.26
CA SER A 274 -6.04 -23.58 -14.44
C SER A 274 -5.39 -22.58 -13.47
N SER A 275 -5.45 -21.29 -13.81
CA SER A 275 -4.97 -20.21 -12.95
C SER A 275 -5.85 -19.96 -11.71
N MET A 276 -6.99 -20.66 -11.59
CA MET A 276 -7.84 -20.70 -10.40
C MET A 276 -7.49 -21.90 -9.49
N ASP A 277 -6.80 -22.92 -9.99
CA ASP A 277 -6.37 -24.09 -9.19
C ASP A 277 -5.16 -23.75 -8.29
N TYR A 278 -4.49 -22.62 -8.54
CA TYR A 278 -3.28 -22.22 -7.83
C TYR A 278 -3.64 -21.72 -6.43
N HIS A 279 -2.96 -22.24 -5.40
CA HIS A 279 -3.14 -21.77 -4.02
C HIS A 279 -3.04 -20.23 -3.95
N PRO A 280 -3.99 -19.50 -3.32
CA PRO A 280 -4.15 -18.05 -3.50
C PRO A 280 -2.89 -17.19 -3.29
N ARG A 281 -1.93 -17.63 -2.47
CA ARG A 281 -0.61 -16.98 -2.34
C ARG A 281 0.14 -16.85 -3.66
N VAL A 282 0.06 -17.85 -4.56
CA VAL A 282 0.66 -17.78 -5.91
C VAL A 282 -0.04 -16.72 -6.76
N HIS A 283 -1.37 -16.63 -6.66
CA HIS A 283 -2.18 -15.70 -7.44
C HIS A 283 -2.01 -14.24 -6.96
N PHE A 284 -2.06 -14.01 -5.64
CA PHE A 284 -2.14 -12.67 -5.04
C PHE A 284 -0.80 -12.05 -4.61
N LEU A 285 0.28 -12.83 -4.48
CA LEU A 285 1.61 -12.28 -4.19
C LEU A 285 2.16 -11.31 -5.26
N PRO A 286 2.02 -11.54 -6.58
CA PRO A 286 2.54 -10.61 -7.59
C PRO A 286 1.62 -9.42 -7.88
N LYS A 287 0.37 -9.42 -7.36
CA LYS A 287 -0.62 -8.38 -7.68
C LYS A 287 -0.19 -7.02 -7.12
N LEU A 288 -0.25 -6.00 -7.96
CA LEU A 288 0.22 -4.65 -7.67
C LEU A 288 -0.79 -3.84 -6.83
N TYR A 289 -1.23 -4.41 -5.70
CA TYR A 289 -2.31 -3.89 -4.85
C TYR A 289 -1.84 -3.01 -3.69
N ARG A 290 -0.53 -2.71 -3.60
CA ARG A 290 0.04 -1.69 -2.73
C ARG A 290 0.38 -0.44 -3.54
N TYR A 291 -0.05 0.72 -3.07
CA TYR A 291 0.08 2.02 -3.73
C TYR A 291 0.84 2.97 -2.81
N TYR A 292 1.71 3.82 -3.36
CA TYR A 292 2.48 4.81 -2.59
C TYR A 292 2.99 5.97 -3.46
N THR A 293 3.18 7.15 -2.84
CA THR A 293 3.64 8.38 -3.54
C THR A 293 5.10 8.74 -3.30
N ARG A 294 5.76 8.14 -2.30
CA ARG A 294 7.15 8.46 -1.89
C ARG A 294 8.00 7.19 -1.72
N PRO A 295 8.43 6.54 -2.83
CA PRO A 295 9.26 5.33 -2.79
C PRO A 295 10.52 5.43 -1.89
N GLU A 296 11.12 6.61 -1.81
CA GLU A 296 12.34 6.92 -1.08
C GLU A 296 12.15 6.91 0.46
N GLU A 297 10.97 7.34 0.94
CA GLU A 297 10.59 7.33 2.36
C GLU A 297 10.25 5.92 2.88
N LEU A 298 10.14 4.91 2.00
CA LEU A 298 9.72 3.56 2.38
C LEU A 298 10.68 2.87 3.36
N ILE A 299 10.22 2.61 4.58
CA ILE A 299 10.95 1.84 5.61
C ILE A 299 10.89 0.33 5.32
N LYS A 300 9.77 -0.15 4.76
CA LYS A 300 9.51 -1.55 4.38
C LYS A 300 9.03 -1.61 2.93
N GLY A 301 9.00 -2.81 2.34
CA GLY A 301 8.48 -2.99 0.98
C GLY A 301 9.44 -2.58 -0.14
N ARG A 302 10.72 -2.28 0.12
CA ARG A 302 11.69 -1.91 -0.94
C ARG A 302 11.87 -2.98 -2.04
N PRO A 303 11.96 -4.30 -1.73
CA PRO A 303 12.00 -5.34 -2.76
C PRO A 303 10.71 -5.43 -3.59
N GLN A 304 9.55 -5.26 -2.94
CA GLN A 304 8.24 -5.15 -3.58
C GLN A 304 8.23 -3.95 -4.54
N ALA A 305 8.71 -2.77 -4.10
CA ALA A 305 8.78 -1.57 -4.92
C ALA A 305 9.66 -1.74 -6.18
N VAL A 306 10.78 -2.47 -6.07
CA VAL A 306 11.62 -2.83 -7.23
C VAL A 306 10.87 -3.73 -8.21
N TYR A 307 10.19 -4.80 -7.74
CA TYR A 307 9.36 -5.64 -8.61
C TYR A 307 8.23 -4.85 -9.29
N GLY A 308 7.54 -4.00 -8.53
CA GLY A 308 6.51 -3.11 -9.05
C GLY A 308 7.03 -2.15 -10.13
N PHE A 309 8.26 -1.64 -9.97
CA PHE A 309 8.91 -0.81 -10.98
C PHE A 309 9.28 -1.58 -12.25
N ILE A 310 9.78 -2.83 -12.12
CA ILE A 310 10.05 -3.71 -13.28
C ILE A 310 8.74 -3.96 -14.05
N HIS A 311 7.66 -4.29 -13.34
CA HIS A 311 6.36 -4.54 -13.97
C HIS A 311 5.72 -3.27 -14.57
N ALA A 312 5.91 -2.09 -13.95
CA ALA A 312 5.46 -0.81 -14.52
C ALA A 312 6.20 -0.45 -15.83
N ASN A 313 7.39 -1.00 -16.05
CA ASN A 313 8.21 -0.81 -17.24
C ASN A 313 8.29 -2.09 -18.10
N LEU A 314 7.21 -2.88 -18.14
CA LEU A 314 7.17 -4.18 -18.83
C LEU A 314 7.67 -4.13 -20.29
N GLN A 315 7.33 -3.07 -21.03
CA GLN A 315 7.81 -2.89 -22.41
C GLN A 315 9.35 -2.79 -22.49
N PHE A 316 9.98 -2.16 -21.50
CA PHE A 316 11.44 -2.11 -21.41
C PHE A 316 12.03 -3.50 -21.12
N ARG A 317 11.39 -4.29 -20.24
CA ARG A 317 11.79 -5.69 -19.98
C ARG A 317 11.68 -6.56 -21.23
N LEU A 318 10.59 -6.44 -22.00
CA LEU A 318 10.39 -7.26 -23.20
C LEU A 318 11.35 -6.89 -24.34
N ALA A 319 11.81 -5.65 -24.41
CA ALA A 319 12.78 -5.20 -25.42
C ALA A 319 14.24 -5.58 -25.10
N ASN A 320 14.61 -5.78 -23.83
CA ASN A 320 16.00 -5.87 -23.39
C ASN A 320 16.41 -7.26 -22.91
N ARG A 321 17.61 -7.70 -23.31
CA ARG A 321 18.17 -9.02 -22.92
C ARG A 321 18.78 -9.06 -21.51
N SER A 322 18.98 -7.91 -20.88
CA SER A 322 19.31 -7.79 -19.47
C SER A 322 18.88 -6.43 -18.94
N LEU A 323 18.17 -6.44 -17.81
CA LEU A 323 17.83 -5.28 -16.99
C LEU A 323 19.04 -4.82 -16.14
N SER A 324 19.83 -5.76 -15.59
CA SER A 324 20.98 -5.41 -14.74
C SER A 324 22.14 -4.82 -15.54
N GLY A 325 22.34 -5.25 -16.78
CA GLY A 325 23.30 -4.66 -17.71
C GLY A 325 22.94 -3.25 -18.18
N ASP A 326 21.66 -2.89 -18.21
CA ASP A 326 21.21 -1.61 -18.77
C ASP A 326 21.37 -0.43 -17.79
N LYS A 327 22.16 0.56 -18.19
CA LYS A 327 22.48 1.73 -17.36
C LYS A 327 21.34 2.75 -17.28
N VAL A 328 20.51 2.86 -18.32
CA VAL A 328 19.38 3.81 -18.37
C VAL A 328 18.28 3.33 -17.44
N PHE A 329 17.95 2.04 -17.52
CA PHE A 329 16.98 1.40 -16.64
C PHE A 329 17.42 1.40 -15.18
N ARG A 330 18.71 1.13 -14.91
CA ARG A 330 19.25 1.23 -13.55
C ARG A 330 19.19 2.64 -12.98
N ALA A 331 19.54 3.67 -13.76
CA ALA A 331 19.42 5.06 -13.32
C ALA A 331 17.95 5.42 -13.01
N LEU A 332 17.04 5.10 -13.92
CA LEU A 332 15.59 5.34 -13.79
C LEU A 332 14.98 4.61 -12.58
N LEU A 333 15.41 3.38 -12.31
CA LEU A 333 15.00 2.59 -11.15
C LEU A 333 15.63 3.10 -9.85
N ALA A 334 16.90 3.52 -9.85
CA ALA A 334 17.58 4.11 -8.71
C ALA A 334 16.90 5.42 -8.27
N GLU A 335 16.61 6.31 -9.22
CA GLU A 335 15.83 7.52 -9.01
C GLU A 335 14.44 7.18 -8.46
N GLY A 336 13.69 6.33 -9.16
CA GLY A 336 12.32 5.93 -8.79
C GLY A 336 12.19 5.03 -7.55
N THR A 337 13.27 4.74 -6.82
CA THR A 337 13.26 3.95 -5.57
C THR A 337 14.15 4.51 -4.45
N GLY A 338 14.92 5.57 -4.69
CA GLY A 338 15.94 6.07 -3.74
C GLY A 338 17.05 5.05 -3.42
N LEU A 339 17.27 4.06 -4.29
CA LEU A 339 18.28 3.02 -4.10
C LEU A 339 19.61 3.40 -4.77
N LYS A 340 20.74 2.94 -4.19
CA LYS A 340 22.07 3.10 -4.80
C LYS A 340 22.22 2.14 -5.99
N ASP A 341 22.78 2.62 -7.10
CA ASP A 341 22.97 1.86 -8.34
C ASP A 341 23.53 0.43 -8.15
N ALA A 342 24.63 0.26 -7.41
CA ALA A 342 25.21 -1.07 -7.14
C ALA A 342 24.28 -2.04 -6.37
N LEU A 343 23.29 -1.53 -5.63
CA LEU A 343 22.24 -2.33 -5.00
C LEU A 343 21.10 -2.63 -5.99
N VAL A 344 20.79 -1.69 -6.88
CA VAL A 344 19.83 -1.88 -7.99
C VAL A 344 20.33 -2.95 -8.96
N GLU A 345 21.59 -2.87 -9.39
CA GLU A 345 22.25 -3.87 -10.24
C GLU A 345 22.13 -5.28 -9.64
N LYS A 346 22.47 -5.42 -8.35
CA LYS A 346 22.35 -6.69 -7.61
C LYS A 346 20.91 -7.19 -7.52
N TYR A 347 19.94 -6.30 -7.30
CA TYR A 347 18.53 -6.64 -7.20
C TYR A 347 17.94 -7.10 -8.55
N LEU A 348 18.34 -6.46 -9.66
CA LEU A 348 17.96 -6.88 -11.01
C LEU A 348 18.61 -8.22 -11.39
N ALA A 349 19.89 -8.41 -11.11
CA ALA A 349 20.59 -9.67 -11.39
C ALA A 349 19.99 -10.87 -10.66
N GLU A 350 19.49 -10.67 -9.43
CA GLU A 350 18.78 -11.72 -8.69
C GLU A 350 17.38 -12.00 -9.28
N PHE A 351 16.64 -10.97 -9.71
CA PHE A 351 15.36 -11.13 -10.41
C PHE A 351 15.52 -11.91 -11.73
N GLU A 352 16.46 -11.52 -12.60
CA GLU A 352 16.79 -12.19 -13.87
C GLU A 352 17.22 -13.65 -13.65
N ALA A 353 18.04 -13.90 -12.63
CA ALA A 353 18.43 -15.27 -12.25
C ALA A 353 17.27 -16.10 -11.69
N GLY A 354 16.22 -15.44 -11.19
CA GLY A 354 14.93 -16.03 -10.87
C GLY A 354 14.16 -16.42 -12.14
N GLU A 355 13.92 -15.47 -13.04
CA GLU A 355 13.21 -15.68 -14.31
C GLU A 355 13.81 -16.84 -15.11
N LYS A 356 15.15 -16.82 -15.29
CA LYS A 356 15.91 -17.85 -16.01
C LYS A 356 15.81 -19.25 -15.37
N ALA A 357 15.50 -19.33 -14.08
CA ALA A 357 15.34 -20.60 -13.36
C ALA A 357 13.88 -21.07 -13.27
N GLY A 358 12.90 -20.15 -13.32
CA GLY A 358 11.46 -20.43 -13.32
C GLY A 358 11.06 -21.50 -12.29
N PHE A 359 10.33 -22.53 -12.76
CA PHE A 359 9.89 -23.67 -11.94
C PHE A 359 11.00 -24.32 -11.09
N LYS A 360 12.27 -24.34 -11.54
CA LYS A 360 13.37 -24.96 -10.78
C LYS A 360 13.66 -24.18 -9.50
N HIS A 361 13.62 -22.85 -9.54
CA HIS A 361 13.82 -22.03 -8.35
C HIS A 361 12.53 -21.86 -7.54
N LEU A 362 11.38 -21.69 -8.20
CA LEU A 362 10.08 -21.54 -7.54
C LEU A 362 9.75 -22.72 -6.59
N ARG A 363 10.14 -23.95 -6.95
CA ARG A 363 10.06 -25.16 -6.10
C ARG A 363 10.83 -25.07 -4.76
N LEU A 364 11.86 -24.23 -4.70
CA LEU A 364 12.64 -23.99 -3.48
C LEU A 364 12.02 -22.89 -2.60
N CYS A 365 11.13 -22.07 -3.17
CA CYS A 365 10.50 -20.93 -2.50
C CYS A 365 9.06 -21.19 -2.04
N ILE A 366 8.47 -22.35 -2.39
CA ILE A 366 7.09 -22.72 -2.10
C ILE A 366 7.01 -23.68 -0.90
N GLY A 367 5.95 -23.53 -0.09
CA GLY A 367 5.69 -24.37 1.07
C GLY A 367 6.78 -24.22 2.15
N PRO A 368 6.99 -25.23 3.02
CA PRO A 368 7.95 -25.14 4.13
C PRO A 368 9.37 -24.74 3.72
N ASN A 369 9.77 -25.05 2.47
CA ASN A 369 11.07 -24.68 1.89
C ASN A 369 11.23 -23.15 1.74
N GLY A 370 10.13 -22.43 1.46
CA GLY A 370 10.11 -20.98 1.28
C GLY A 370 10.32 -20.14 2.55
N LYS A 371 10.44 -20.78 3.72
CA LYS A 371 10.50 -20.09 5.01
C LYS A 371 11.73 -19.18 5.08
N GLY A 372 11.48 -17.87 5.19
CA GLY A 372 12.52 -16.84 5.26
C GLY A 372 12.90 -16.21 3.91
N VAL A 373 12.43 -16.73 2.77
CA VAL A 373 12.68 -16.15 1.43
C VAL A 373 12.22 -14.69 1.37
N ALA A 374 11.00 -14.40 1.82
CA ALA A 374 10.47 -13.03 1.89
C ALA A 374 11.15 -12.13 2.94
N GLY A 375 12.02 -12.69 3.81
CA GLY A 375 12.83 -11.95 4.77
C GLY A 375 14.15 -11.41 4.19
N SER A 376 14.55 -11.85 2.99
CA SER A 376 15.75 -11.39 2.29
C SER A 376 15.40 -10.75 0.95
N ALA A 377 15.86 -9.53 0.73
CA ALA A 377 15.56 -8.76 -0.48
C ALA A 377 15.96 -9.49 -1.78
N THR A 378 17.12 -10.14 -1.79
CA THR A 378 17.62 -10.87 -2.98
C THR A 378 16.86 -12.16 -3.21
N LEU A 379 16.57 -12.94 -2.16
CA LEU A 379 15.80 -14.18 -2.27
C LEU A 379 14.34 -13.89 -2.66
N TYR A 380 13.75 -12.82 -2.13
CA TYR A 380 12.44 -12.34 -2.55
C TYR A 380 12.41 -12.00 -4.04
N LEU A 381 13.35 -11.18 -4.54
CA LEU A 381 13.38 -10.81 -5.96
C LEU A 381 13.62 -12.01 -6.89
N LYS A 382 14.51 -12.93 -6.49
CA LYS A 382 14.75 -14.19 -7.21
C LYS A 382 13.51 -15.10 -7.23
N MET A 383 12.76 -15.18 -6.13
CA MET A 383 11.46 -15.84 -6.08
C MET A 383 10.44 -15.15 -7.01
N MET A 384 10.37 -13.82 -7.00
CA MET A 384 9.42 -13.06 -7.82
C MET A 384 9.70 -13.22 -9.31
N GLY A 385 10.96 -13.19 -9.76
CA GLY A 385 11.31 -13.48 -11.15
C GLY A 385 10.96 -14.92 -11.56
N ALA A 386 11.23 -15.89 -10.67
CA ALA A 386 10.86 -17.28 -10.90
C ALA A 386 9.34 -17.52 -10.94
N LEU A 387 8.56 -16.72 -10.20
CA LEU A 387 7.10 -16.72 -10.21
C LEU A 387 6.54 -16.05 -11.48
N ASP A 388 7.09 -14.89 -11.87
CA ASP A 388 6.65 -14.14 -13.04
C ASP A 388 6.83 -14.96 -14.32
N ALA A 389 8.01 -15.56 -14.52
CA ALA A 389 8.28 -16.44 -15.66
C ALA A 389 7.32 -17.65 -15.72
N VAL A 390 6.90 -18.19 -14.58
CA VAL A 390 5.91 -19.27 -14.51
C VAL A 390 4.50 -18.80 -14.88
N LEU A 391 4.06 -17.62 -14.41
CA LEU A 391 2.74 -17.08 -14.69
C LEU A 391 2.61 -16.57 -16.15
N VAL A 392 3.67 -15.96 -16.69
CA VAL A 392 3.74 -15.54 -18.10
C VAL A 392 3.69 -16.78 -19.02
N PHE A 393 4.47 -17.83 -18.71
CA PHE A 393 4.46 -19.07 -19.50
C PHE A 393 3.10 -19.80 -19.43
N ALA A 394 2.44 -19.81 -18.26
CA ALA A 394 1.09 -20.35 -18.11
C ALA A 394 0.03 -19.54 -18.89
N SER A 395 0.24 -18.23 -19.05
CA SER A 395 -0.65 -17.35 -19.82
C SER A 395 -0.47 -17.55 -21.33
N ALA A 396 0.77 -17.57 -21.82
CA ALA A 396 1.09 -17.77 -23.25
C ALA A 396 0.63 -19.14 -23.80
N ARG A 397 0.47 -20.14 -22.92
CA ARG A 397 -0.10 -21.45 -23.27
C ARG A 397 -1.63 -21.49 -23.43
N LYS A 398 -2.35 -20.41 -23.07
CA LYS A 398 -3.81 -20.31 -23.27
C LYS A 398 -4.20 -19.56 -24.56
N SER A 399 -3.21 -18.97 -25.23
CA SER A 399 -3.35 -18.24 -26.50
C SER A 399 -2.84 -19.05 -27.70
N LEU A 400 -2.70 -20.38 -27.52
CA LEU A 400 -2.27 -21.39 -28.49
C LEU A 400 -3.17 -22.61 -28.36
#